data_AF-A0A5U1MFN1-F1
#
_entry.id   AF-A0A5U1MFN1-F1
#
_cell.length_a   1.000
_cell.length_b   1.000
_cell.length_c   1.000
_cell.angle_alpha   90.00
_cell.angle_beta   90.00
_cell.angle_gamma   90.00
#
_symmetry.space_group_name_H-M   'P 1'
#
loop_
_entity.id
_entity.type
_entity.pdbx_description
1 polymer ?
#
loop_
_entity_poly.entity_id
_entity_poly.type
_entity_poly.pdbx_seq_one_letter_code
_entity_poly.pdbx_strand_id
1 'polypeptide(L)'
;MDYINRWLGSELLMFCILPWGYAAAVASLLILMFSKKRSRQILLWVLLPQWAVVVLLLLTLQYTQLLSQTGTVWMLMLLLPILSWAGLLPALLLGTWLRKPWPAWLLCHIVFIGVLCPVMPELWRAISHQWQQQNIAQLLRQVQAGDLDQLESIHDNSMLEQTLVQAVKAPGISEKNLRALTARVASPFSVSREDGYFVNAPFFAAFESGNITAVRIFSEQLTGDSQQAQANRTIVRQQNPLEYLPTPHFKPEGFRQTFFEMADVLLRVMPDLLTDEAYSGAIQLQDKETLAFFWQRREAQNPLYRAYYFLLQGQTKALLAQIKLTPQVLGQSVYPNKNLLASLFSDADGETLRALVKGQMLNWQHIPQDKLTDGWNFLISRTLHTASKEDALPPDILAGILQSMQQQHTALPEDLIVASLDYQDEIHSLMTAYRMAWLDCNKLNAMIDKVYPPEDTRRTNARIKLAQQCADLD
;
A
#
# COMPACT_ATOMS: atom_id res chain seq x y z
N MET A 1 -3.07 -32.64 25.29
CA MET A 1 -4.39 -33.06 24.78
C MET A 1 -5.42 -33.19 25.90
N ASP A 2 -5.12 -33.80 27.05
CA ASP A 2 -6.10 -33.99 28.14
C ASP A 2 -6.61 -32.71 28.83
N TYR A 3 -5.80 -31.64 28.89
CA TYR A 3 -6.22 -30.36 29.48
C TYR A 3 -7.23 -29.61 28.59
N ILE A 4 -7.05 -29.69 27.27
CA ILE A 4 -7.95 -29.08 26.27
C ILE A 4 -9.27 -29.86 26.22
N ASN A 5 -9.24 -31.19 26.29
CA ASN A 5 -10.45 -32.03 26.30
C ASN A 5 -11.28 -31.90 27.58
N ARG A 6 -10.65 -31.70 28.75
CA ARG A 6 -11.39 -31.42 30.01
C ARG A 6 -12.06 -30.05 30.01
N TRP A 7 -11.39 -29.04 29.47
CA TRP A 7 -11.91 -27.68 29.40
C TRP A 7 -13.08 -27.59 28.39
N LEU A 8 -12.92 -28.18 27.20
CA LEU A 8 -14.00 -28.34 26.21
C LEU A 8 -15.19 -29.14 26.76
N GLY A 9 -14.94 -30.21 27.53
CA GLY A 9 -16.00 -31.01 28.14
C GLY A 9 -16.85 -30.26 29.17
N SER A 10 -16.23 -29.41 30.00
CA SER A 10 -16.97 -28.59 30.97
C SER A 10 -17.79 -27.47 30.35
N GLU A 11 -17.30 -26.84 29.28
CA GLU A 11 -18.05 -25.81 28.57
C GLU A 11 -19.23 -26.42 27.81
N LEU A 12 -19.03 -27.54 27.09
CA LEU A 12 -20.08 -28.29 26.41
C LEU A 12 -21.19 -28.77 27.36
N LEU A 13 -20.83 -29.18 28.59
CA LEU A 13 -21.81 -29.53 29.63
C LEU A 13 -22.63 -28.32 30.09
N MET A 14 -22.02 -27.15 30.26
CA MET A 14 -22.73 -25.90 30.55
C MET A 14 -23.69 -25.50 29.41
N PHE A 15 -23.26 -25.67 28.15
CA PHE A 15 -24.07 -25.37 26.96
C PHE A 15 -25.32 -26.23 26.84
N CYS A 16 -25.28 -27.49 27.30
CA CYS A 16 -26.46 -28.33 27.35
C CYS A 16 -27.30 -28.05 28.60
N ILE A 17 -26.70 -28.01 29.79
CA ILE A 17 -27.48 -28.01 31.04
C ILE A 17 -28.18 -26.67 31.29
N LEU A 18 -27.54 -25.54 30.98
CA LEU A 18 -28.09 -24.22 31.30
C LEU A 18 -29.38 -23.91 30.50
N PRO A 19 -29.45 -24.07 29.17
CA PRO A 19 -30.67 -23.78 28.42
C PRO A 19 -31.82 -24.72 28.76
N TRP A 20 -31.56 -26.04 28.85
CA TRP A 20 -32.58 -27.03 29.16
C TRP A 20 -33.09 -26.90 30.61
N GLY A 21 -32.20 -26.61 31.56
CA GLY A 21 -32.58 -26.34 32.95
C GLY A 21 -33.42 -25.08 33.08
N TYR A 22 -33.07 -24.02 32.35
CA TYR A 22 -33.85 -22.78 32.32
C TYR A 22 -35.25 -23.04 31.74
N ALA A 23 -35.33 -23.75 30.61
CA ALA A 23 -36.59 -24.12 29.98
C ALA A 23 -37.49 -24.94 30.93
N ALA A 24 -36.93 -25.91 31.66
CA ALA A 24 -37.66 -26.69 32.66
C ALA A 24 -38.16 -25.82 33.83
N ALA A 25 -37.34 -24.88 34.31
CA ALA A 25 -37.73 -23.94 35.37
C ALA A 25 -38.88 -23.02 34.91
N VAL A 26 -38.79 -22.48 33.69
CA VAL A 26 -39.84 -21.66 33.09
C VAL A 26 -41.12 -22.46 32.87
N ALA A 27 -41.03 -23.67 32.31
CA ALA A 27 -42.18 -24.56 32.11
C ALA A 27 -42.88 -24.87 33.45
N SER A 28 -42.12 -25.16 34.49
CA SER A 28 -42.64 -25.38 35.84
C SER A 28 -43.36 -24.14 36.39
N LEU A 29 -42.80 -22.94 36.18
CA LEU A 29 -43.43 -21.69 36.58
C LEU A 29 -44.74 -21.47 35.81
N LEU A 30 -44.77 -21.75 34.50
CA LEU A 30 -45.95 -21.60 33.65
C LEU A 30 -47.09 -22.53 34.11
N ILE A 31 -46.80 -23.80 34.37
CA ILE A 31 -47.78 -24.77 34.89
C ILE A 31 -48.32 -24.31 36.25
N LEU A 32 -47.43 -23.88 37.14
CA LEU A 32 -47.80 -23.45 38.49
C LEU A 32 -48.42 -22.06 38.55
N MET A 33 -48.44 -21.29 37.46
CA MET A 33 -48.96 -19.92 37.42
C MET A 33 -50.43 -19.85 37.85
N PHE A 34 -51.22 -20.85 37.47
CA PHE A 34 -52.66 -20.91 37.74
C PHE A 34 -52.98 -21.23 39.20
N SER A 35 -52.08 -21.94 39.89
CA SER A 35 -52.30 -22.42 41.26
C SER A 35 -51.50 -21.65 42.32
N LYS A 36 -50.39 -20.99 41.94
CA LYS A 36 -49.50 -20.29 42.86
C LYS A 36 -49.34 -18.82 42.47
N LYS A 37 -49.87 -17.92 43.32
CA LYS A 37 -49.74 -16.45 43.19
C LYS A 37 -48.30 -16.00 42.95
N ARG A 38 -47.33 -16.65 43.60
CA ARG A 38 -45.91 -16.32 43.48
C ARG A 38 -45.31 -16.68 42.12
N SER A 39 -45.65 -17.85 41.55
CA SER A 39 -45.21 -18.21 40.20
C SER A 39 -45.72 -17.20 39.17
N ARG A 40 -46.98 -16.77 39.31
CA ARG A 40 -47.57 -15.68 38.52
C ARG A 40 -46.82 -14.36 38.65
N GLN A 41 -46.40 -14.01 39.87
CA GLN A 41 -45.65 -12.78 40.07
C GLN A 41 -44.23 -12.84 39.49
N ILE A 42 -43.53 -13.98 39.60
CA ILE A 42 -42.19 -14.15 38.99
C ILE A 42 -42.29 -14.03 37.47
N LEU A 43 -43.30 -14.67 36.86
CA LEU A 43 -43.49 -14.59 35.41
C LEU A 43 -43.79 -13.16 34.95
N LEU A 44 -44.72 -12.46 35.61
CA LEU A 44 -45.15 -11.12 35.19
C LEU A 44 -44.15 -10.02 35.52
N TRP A 45 -43.50 -10.06 36.69
CA TRP A 45 -42.68 -8.96 37.20
C TRP A 45 -41.17 -9.17 37.08
N VAL A 46 -40.72 -10.40 36.77
CA VAL A 46 -39.31 -10.72 36.58
C VAL A 46 -39.04 -11.18 35.15
N LEU A 47 -39.64 -12.30 34.74
CA LEU A 47 -39.32 -12.92 33.44
C LEU A 47 -39.85 -12.12 32.25
N LEU A 48 -41.09 -11.66 32.28
CA LEU A 48 -41.70 -10.97 31.14
C LEU A 48 -40.96 -9.66 30.78
N PRO A 49 -40.59 -8.77 31.73
CA PRO A 49 -39.76 -7.60 31.41
C PRO A 49 -38.38 -7.96 30.85
N GLN A 50 -37.72 -8.99 31.39
CA GLN A 50 -36.41 -9.45 30.92
C GLN A 50 -36.48 -10.04 29.50
N TRP A 51 -37.51 -10.84 29.22
CA TRP A 51 -37.78 -11.35 27.88
C TRP A 51 -38.07 -10.26 26.88
N ALA A 52 -38.82 -9.21 27.26
CA ALA A 52 -39.07 -8.08 26.38
C ALA A 52 -37.75 -7.40 25.93
N VAL A 53 -36.79 -7.22 26.86
CA VAL A 53 -35.46 -6.67 26.54
C VAL A 53 -34.68 -7.60 25.61
N VAL A 54 -34.67 -8.91 25.89
CA VAL A 54 -33.97 -9.90 25.07
C VAL A 54 -34.57 -9.98 23.66
N VAL A 55 -35.90 -9.99 23.54
CA VAL A 55 -36.59 -9.99 22.25
C VAL A 55 -36.30 -8.71 21.47
N LEU A 56 -36.33 -7.54 22.10
CA LEU A 56 -35.98 -6.27 21.44
C LEU A 56 -34.54 -6.30 20.92
N LEU A 57 -33.60 -6.82 21.71
CA LEU A 57 -32.20 -6.98 21.29
C LEU A 57 -32.09 -7.91 20.08
N LEU A 58 -32.71 -9.10 20.13
CA LEU A 58 -32.70 -10.06 19.02
C LEU A 58 -33.33 -9.48 17.76
N LEU A 59 -34.44 -8.75 17.87
CA LEU A 59 -35.06 -8.06 16.74
C LEU A 59 -34.14 -6.98 16.16
N THR A 60 -33.45 -6.21 17.01
CA THR A 60 -32.47 -5.21 16.58
C THR A 60 -31.29 -5.85 15.84
N LEU A 61 -30.77 -6.96 16.37
CA LEU A 61 -29.69 -7.72 15.75
C LEU A 61 -30.13 -8.41 14.44
N GLN A 62 -31.40 -8.83 14.34
CA GLN A 62 -31.97 -9.36 13.10
C GLN A 62 -32.10 -8.28 12.04
N TYR A 63 -32.66 -7.13 12.42
CA TYR A 63 -32.87 -5.99 11.54
C TYR A 63 -31.54 -5.47 10.96
N THR A 64 -30.53 -5.33 11.82
CA THR A 64 -29.16 -4.97 11.42
C THR A 64 -28.41 -6.11 10.75
N GLN A 65 -28.99 -7.31 10.61
CA GLN A 65 -28.35 -8.51 10.03
C GLN A 65 -27.12 -9.02 10.81
N LEU A 66 -26.87 -8.54 12.02
CA LEU A 66 -25.78 -9.03 12.89
C LEU A 66 -26.01 -10.49 13.33
N LEU A 67 -27.26 -10.95 13.41
CA LEU A 67 -27.57 -12.36 13.68
C LEU A 67 -27.06 -13.34 12.61
N SER A 68 -26.76 -12.85 11.40
CA SER A 68 -26.16 -13.67 10.34
C SER A 68 -24.64 -13.83 10.48
N GLN A 69 -24.00 -13.06 11.36
CA GLN A 69 -22.56 -13.10 11.55
C GLN A 69 -22.19 -14.17 12.58
N THR A 70 -21.31 -15.08 12.19
CA THR A 70 -20.90 -16.24 13.01
C THR A 70 -20.43 -15.84 14.41
N GLY A 71 -19.65 -14.75 14.53
CA GLY A 71 -19.16 -14.26 15.82
C GLY A 71 -20.26 -13.80 16.77
N THR A 72 -21.28 -13.09 16.26
CA THR A 72 -22.42 -12.62 17.05
C THR A 72 -23.29 -13.80 17.52
N VAL A 73 -23.48 -14.82 16.69
CA VAL A 73 -24.22 -16.04 17.07
C VAL A 73 -23.53 -16.75 18.24
N TRP A 74 -22.21 -16.96 18.15
CA TRP A 74 -21.44 -17.58 19.24
C TRP A 74 -21.51 -16.78 20.54
N MET A 75 -21.38 -15.44 20.46
CA MET A 75 -21.53 -14.56 21.63
C MET A 75 -22.91 -14.70 22.28
N LEU A 76 -23.99 -14.71 21.49
CA LEU A 76 -25.35 -14.88 22.00
C LEU A 76 -25.59 -16.26 22.60
N MET A 77 -25.03 -17.32 22.02
CA MET A 77 -25.11 -18.68 22.56
C MET A 77 -24.48 -18.79 23.95
N LEU A 78 -23.42 -18.04 24.23
CA LEU A 78 -22.79 -17.94 25.54
C LEU A 78 -23.56 -17.01 26.50
N LEU A 79 -23.99 -15.85 26.02
CA LEU A 79 -24.58 -14.80 26.84
C LEU A 79 -26.02 -15.12 27.28
N LEU A 80 -26.87 -15.60 26.37
CA LEU A 80 -28.30 -15.77 26.63
C LEU A 80 -28.59 -16.74 27.79
N PRO A 81 -27.93 -17.91 27.92
CA PRO A 81 -28.16 -18.81 29.05
C PRO A 81 -27.73 -18.19 30.39
N ILE A 82 -26.59 -17.50 30.43
CA ILE A 82 -26.08 -16.83 31.63
C ILE A 82 -27.04 -15.71 32.05
N LEU A 83 -27.45 -14.87 31.09
CA LEU A 83 -28.37 -13.76 31.30
C LEU A 83 -29.74 -14.25 31.80
N SER A 84 -30.25 -15.34 31.21
CA SER A 84 -31.54 -15.95 31.56
C SER A 84 -31.56 -16.48 33.00
N TRP A 85 -30.49 -17.13 33.45
CA TRP A 85 -30.37 -17.62 34.81
C TRP A 85 -30.07 -16.51 35.83
N ALA A 86 -29.20 -15.57 35.49
CA ALA A 86 -28.84 -14.45 36.35
C ALA A 86 -30.06 -13.62 36.75
N GLY A 87 -31.01 -13.44 35.83
CA GLY A 87 -32.29 -12.77 36.08
C GLY A 87 -33.33 -13.60 36.85
N LEU A 88 -33.19 -14.93 36.95
CA LEU A 88 -34.19 -15.82 37.56
C LEU A 88 -33.77 -16.35 38.95
N LEU A 89 -32.48 -16.61 39.16
CA LEU A 89 -31.95 -17.23 40.37
C LEU A 89 -32.32 -16.49 41.67
N PRO A 90 -32.22 -15.15 41.77
CA PRO A 90 -32.57 -14.46 43.01
C PRO A 90 -34.06 -14.62 43.39
N ALA A 91 -34.97 -14.68 42.41
CA ALA A 91 -36.39 -14.88 42.64
C ALA A 91 -36.72 -16.30 43.15
N LEU A 92 -35.98 -17.31 42.67
CA LEU A 92 -36.13 -18.69 43.10
C LEU A 92 -35.54 -18.91 44.50
N LEU A 93 -34.33 -18.41 44.76
CA LEU A 93 -33.59 -18.64 46.00
C LEU A 93 -34.07 -17.77 47.18
N LEU A 94 -34.23 -16.46 46.96
CA LEU A 94 -34.49 -15.50 48.05
C LEU A 94 -35.98 -15.23 48.26
N GLY A 95 -36.81 -15.45 47.25
CA GLY A 95 -38.23 -15.14 47.35
C GLY A 95 -38.98 -16.01 48.38
N THR A 96 -38.41 -17.15 48.81
CA THR A 96 -38.96 -18.04 49.85
C THR A 96 -38.57 -17.57 51.25
N TRP A 97 -37.49 -16.79 51.38
CA TRP A 97 -36.90 -16.37 52.64
C TRP A 97 -37.33 -14.96 53.04
N LEU A 98 -37.65 -14.11 52.07
CA LEU A 98 -38.04 -12.73 52.31
C LEU A 98 -39.55 -12.58 52.55
N ARG A 99 -39.93 -11.85 53.61
CA ARG A 99 -41.34 -11.51 53.93
C ARG A 99 -42.04 -10.71 52.82
N LYS A 100 -41.29 -9.92 52.04
CA LYS A 100 -41.79 -9.16 50.89
C LYS A 100 -41.01 -9.59 49.64
N PRO A 101 -41.66 -9.85 48.50
CA PRO A 101 -41.00 -10.40 47.32
C PRO A 101 -40.28 -9.35 46.45
N TRP A 102 -40.62 -8.07 46.59
CA TRP A 102 -40.07 -6.99 45.75
C TRP A 102 -38.54 -6.81 45.82
N PRO A 103 -37.83 -7.02 46.96
CA PRO A 103 -36.37 -6.89 46.98
C PRO A 103 -35.69 -7.99 46.15
N ALA A 104 -36.25 -9.21 46.13
CA ALA A 104 -35.75 -10.28 45.29
C ALA A 104 -35.96 -9.99 43.81
N TRP A 105 -37.09 -9.39 43.44
CA TRP A 105 -37.36 -8.97 42.05
C TRP A 105 -36.44 -7.82 41.61
N LEU A 106 -36.20 -6.85 42.49
CA LEU A 106 -35.25 -5.77 42.22
C LEU A 106 -33.85 -6.33 42.00
N LEU A 107 -33.41 -7.26 42.85
CA LEU A 107 -32.12 -7.92 42.70
C LEU A 107 -32.01 -8.73 41.40
N CYS A 108 -33.08 -9.39 40.96
CA CYS A 108 -33.14 -10.05 39.65
C CYS A 108 -32.83 -9.09 38.51
N HIS A 109 -33.43 -7.89 38.53
CA HIS A 109 -33.20 -6.88 37.50
C HIS A 109 -31.81 -6.25 37.60
N ILE A 110 -31.30 -5.98 38.81
CA ILE A 110 -29.94 -5.48 39.02
C ILE A 110 -28.90 -6.47 38.49
N VAL A 111 -29.07 -7.77 38.79
CA VAL A 111 -28.15 -8.81 38.33
C VAL A 111 -28.27 -9.01 36.82
N PHE A 112 -29.49 -9.01 36.27
CA PHE A 112 -29.71 -9.08 34.82
C PHE A 112 -29.03 -7.91 34.08
N ILE A 113 -29.21 -6.68 34.55
CA ILE A 113 -28.55 -5.49 33.99
C ILE A 113 -27.03 -5.60 34.19
N GLY A 114 -26.57 -6.03 35.36
CA GLY A 114 -25.14 -6.18 35.66
C GLY A 114 -24.42 -7.17 34.74
N VAL A 115 -25.09 -8.24 34.30
CA VAL A 115 -24.57 -9.19 33.31
C VAL A 115 -24.61 -8.62 31.88
N LEU A 116 -25.61 -7.80 31.56
CA LEU A 116 -25.78 -7.19 30.24
C LEU A 116 -24.81 -6.01 30.01
N CYS A 117 -24.60 -5.17 31.03
CA CYS A 117 -23.76 -3.97 31.01
C CYS A 117 -22.36 -4.14 30.41
N PRO A 118 -21.57 -5.18 30.72
CA PRO A 118 -20.22 -5.32 30.15
C PRO A 118 -20.22 -5.62 28.65
N VAL A 119 -21.28 -6.22 28.12
CA VAL A 119 -21.35 -6.62 26.69
C VAL A 119 -22.00 -5.54 25.82
N MET A 120 -22.87 -4.70 26.41
CA MET A 120 -23.59 -3.66 25.68
C MET A 120 -22.71 -2.65 24.92
N PRO A 121 -21.55 -2.20 25.42
CA PRO A 121 -20.71 -1.25 24.67
C PRO A 121 -20.23 -1.81 23.32
N GLU A 122 -19.81 -3.07 23.28
CA GLU A 122 -19.36 -3.72 22.06
C GLU A 122 -20.52 -4.00 21.10
N LEU A 123 -21.63 -4.53 21.63
CA LEU A 123 -22.86 -4.74 20.84
C LEU A 123 -23.40 -3.43 20.28
N TRP A 124 -23.40 -2.36 21.07
CA TRP A 124 -23.87 -1.05 20.62
C TRP A 124 -23.00 -0.49 19.49
N ARG A 125 -21.67 -0.61 19.60
CA ARG A 125 -20.75 -0.22 18.52
C ARG A 125 -20.98 -1.02 17.24
N ALA A 126 -21.19 -2.33 17.36
CA ALA A 126 -21.47 -3.19 16.21
C ALA A 126 -22.81 -2.82 15.54
N ILE A 127 -23.86 -2.63 16.35
CA ILE A 127 -25.20 -2.21 15.90
C ILE A 127 -25.13 -0.85 15.21
N SER A 128 -24.50 0.14 15.84
CA SER A 128 -24.41 1.49 15.29
C SER A 128 -23.64 1.52 13.97
N HIS A 129 -22.50 0.83 13.90
CA HIS A 129 -21.70 0.71 12.69
C HIS A 129 -22.49 0.04 11.55
N GLN A 130 -23.16 -1.08 11.83
CA GLN A 130 -23.92 -1.82 10.82
C GLN A 130 -25.15 -1.02 10.35
N TRP A 131 -25.84 -0.35 11.27
CA TRP A 131 -26.94 0.55 10.94
C TRP A 131 -26.49 1.70 10.03
N GLN A 132 -25.35 2.32 10.34
CA GLN A 132 -24.76 3.36 9.49
C GLN A 132 -24.40 2.82 8.10
N GLN A 133 -23.80 1.64 7.99
CA GLN A 133 -23.50 1.01 6.70
C GLN A 133 -24.75 0.72 5.86
N GLN A 134 -25.82 0.23 6.49
CA GLN A 134 -27.10 -0.01 5.81
C GLN A 134 -27.70 1.29 5.26
N ASN A 135 -27.70 2.34 6.07
CA ASN A 135 -28.20 3.66 5.66
C ASN A 135 -27.42 4.22 4.47
N ILE A 136 -26.08 4.12 4.50
CA ILE A 136 -25.21 4.54 3.38
C ILE A 136 -25.50 3.72 2.12
N ALA A 137 -25.63 2.40 2.25
CA ALA A 137 -25.93 1.52 1.12
C ALA A 137 -27.34 1.76 0.53
N GLN A 138 -28.29 2.19 1.36
CA GLN A 138 -29.62 2.59 0.91
C GLN A 138 -29.56 3.93 0.17
N LEU A 139 -28.89 4.94 0.74
CA LEU A 139 -28.72 6.24 0.10
C LEU A 139 -27.98 6.12 -1.24
N LEU A 140 -26.93 5.30 -1.30
CA LEU A 140 -26.21 5.02 -2.53
C LEU A 140 -27.11 4.45 -3.62
N ARG A 141 -28.01 3.51 -3.26
CA ARG A 141 -29.00 2.95 -4.20
C ARG A 141 -30.00 4.01 -4.69
N GLN A 142 -30.42 4.94 -3.84
CA GLN A 142 -31.29 6.05 -4.22
C GLN A 142 -30.57 7.02 -5.18
N VAL A 143 -29.33 7.39 -4.87
CA VAL A 143 -28.47 8.22 -5.74
C VAL A 143 -28.26 7.54 -7.10
N GLN A 144 -28.07 6.22 -7.14
CA GLN A 144 -27.98 5.45 -8.39
C GLN A 144 -29.29 5.47 -9.18
N ALA A 145 -30.43 5.34 -8.50
CA ALA A 145 -31.76 5.39 -9.11
C ALA A 145 -32.17 6.81 -9.57
N GLY A 146 -31.44 7.85 -9.15
CA GLY A 146 -31.78 9.25 -9.46
C GLY A 146 -32.87 9.84 -8.58
N ASP A 147 -33.19 9.20 -7.45
CA ASP A 147 -34.09 9.72 -6.41
C ASP A 147 -33.31 10.71 -5.53
N LEU A 148 -33.23 11.97 -5.98
CA LEU A 148 -32.41 13.00 -5.35
C LEU A 148 -33.16 13.81 -4.27
N ASP A 149 -34.50 13.72 -4.20
CA ASP A 149 -35.32 14.51 -3.28
C ASP A 149 -34.96 14.21 -1.81
N GLN A 150 -34.56 12.97 -1.51
CA GLN A 150 -34.15 12.59 -0.16
C GLN A 150 -32.77 13.15 0.24
N LEU A 151 -31.89 13.49 -0.70
CA LEU A 151 -30.57 14.07 -0.39
C LEU A 151 -30.70 15.44 0.29
N GLU A 152 -31.74 16.21 -0.05
CA GLU A 152 -31.98 17.52 0.54
C GLU A 152 -32.34 17.43 2.02
N SER A 153 -33.01 16.34 2.41
CA SER A 153 -33.46 16.10 3.78
C SER A 153 -32.34 15.61 4.72
N ILE A 154 -31.21 15.17 4.17
CA ILE A 154 -30.10 14.64 4.95
C ILE A 154 -29.18 15.78 5.40
N HIS A 155 -29.02 15.87 6.71
CA HIS A 155 -28.18 16.88 7.39
C HIS A 155 -26.92 16.27 8.04
N ASP A 156 -26.78 14.95 8.01
CA ASP A 156 -25.60 14.26 8.52
C ASP A 156 -24.46 14.32 7.49
N ASN A 157 -23.54 15.25 7.71
CA ASN A 157 -22.37 15.46 6.83
C ASN A 157 -21.47 14.22 6.75
N SER A 158 -21.31 13.47 7.85
CA SER A 158 -20.46 12.27 7.86
C SER A 158 -21.07 11.18 6.98
N MET A 159 -22.40 11.01 7.07
CA MET A 159 -23.13 10.08 6.20
C MET A 159 -23.01 10.48 4.72
N LEU A 160 -23.13 11.77 4.40
CA LEU A 160 -22.99 12.28 3.02
C LEU A 160 -21.57 12.09 2.48
N GLU A 161 -20.54 12.41 3.26
CA GLU A 161 -19.13 12.21 2.92
C GLU A 161 -18.85 10.72 2.64
N GLN A 162 -19.26 9.82 3.54
CA GLN A 162 -19.06 8.38 3.36
C GLN A 162 -19.85 7.83 2.16
N THR A 163 -21.06 8.35 1.92
CA THR A 163 -21.84 7.98 0.73
C THR A 163 -21.13 8.42 -0.54
N LEU A 164 -20.53 9.62 -0.57
CA LEU A 164 -19.74 10.08 -1.71
C LEU A 164 -18.49 9.21 -1.94
N VAL A 165 -17.81 8.78 -0.87
CA VAL A 165 -16.69 7.82 -0.97
C VAL A 165 -17.13 6.50 -1.62
N GLN A 166 -18.29 5.95 -1.23
CA GLN A 166 -18.81 4.72 -1.85
C GLN A 166 -19.30 4.97 -3.28
N ALA A 167 -19.90 6.13 -3.54
CA ALA A 167 -20.41 6.52 -4.84
C ALA A 167 -19.30 6.56 -5.89
N VAL A 168 -18.17 7.18 -5.58
CA VAL A 168 -17.06 7.26 -6.54
C VAL A 168 -16.43 5.91 -6.86
N LYS A 169 -16.57 4.92 -5.98
CA LYS A 169 -16.10 3.53 -6.20
C LYS A 169 -17.12 2.66 -6.93
N ALA A 170 -18.39 3.05 -6.92
CA ALA A 170 -19.46 2.25 -7.51
C ALA A 170 -19.59 2.49 -9.03
N PRO A 171 -19.78 1.43 -9.83
CA PRO A 171 -20.10 1.59 -11.24
C PRO A 171 -21.51 2.17 -11.43
N GLY A 172 -21.74 2.87 -12.54
CA GLY A 172 -23.08 3.22 -13.01
C GLY A 172 -23.72 4.47 -12.39
N ILE A 173 -22.99 5.27 -11.60
CA ILE A 173 -23.50 6.57 -11.14
C ILE A 173 -23.38 7.60 -12.26
N SER A 174 -24.50 8.25 -12.60
CA SER A 174 -24.51 9.32 -13.60
C SER A 174 -23.79 10.57 -13.11
N GLU A 175 -23.19 11.35 -14.02
CA GLU A 175 -22.54 12.62 -13.70
C GLU A 175 -23.47 13.57 -12.95
N LYS A 176 -24.74 13.67 -13.37
CA LYS A 176 -25.77 14.49 -12.72
C LYS A 176 -25.93 14.13 -11.24
N ASN A 177 -26.06 12.84 -10.94
CA ASN A 177 -26.31 12.39 -9.57
C ASN A 177 -25.06 12.55 -8.70
N LEU A 178 -23.88 12.33 -9.29
CA LEU A 178 -22.61 12.57 -8.61
C LEU A 178 -22.40 14.05 -8.28
N ARG A 179 -22.71 14.97 -9.21
CA ARG A 179 -22.69 16.41 -8.96
C ARG A 179 -23.67 16.81 -7.85
N ALA A 180 -24.88 16.25 -7.87
CA ALA A 180 -25.88 16.52 -6.84
C ALA A 180 -25.39 16.10 -5.44
N LEU A 181 -24.82 14.90 -5.31
CA LEU A 181 -24.23 14.42 -4.05
C LEU A 181 -23.02 15.26 -3.63
N THR A 182 -22.16 15.64 -4.60
CA THR A 182 -20.98 16.49 -4.35
C THR A 182 -21.37 17.87 -3.81
N ALA A 183 -22.46 18.46 -4.31
CA ALA A 183 -22.93 19.76 -3.85
C ALA A 183 -23.45 19.75 -2.40
N ARG A 184 -23.68 18.56 -1.83
CA ARG A 184 -24.15 18.38 -0.45
C ARG A 184 -23.01 18.19 0.56
N VAL A 185 -21.79 17.92 0.10
CA VAL A 185 -20.62 17.79 1.00
C VAL A 185 -19.84 19.11 1.05
N ALA A 186 -19.22 19.40 2.18
CA ALA A 186 -18.44 20.63 2.36
C ALA A 186 -17.19 20.65 1.45
N SER A 187 -16.50 19.52 1.32
CA SER A 187 -15.38 19.35 0.40
C SER A 187 -15.18 17.86 0.06
N PRO A 188 -14.93 17.50 -1.22
CA PRO A 188 -14.57 16.12 -1.59
C PRO A 188 -13.11 15.77 -1.28
N PHE A 189 -12.30 16.73 -0.82
CA PHE A 189 -10.87 16.55 -0.54
C PHE A 189 -10.56 16.23 0.92
N SER A 190 -11.50 16.45 1.82
CA SER A 190 -11.35 16.17 3.25
C SER A 190 -12.52 15.36 3.78
N VAL A 191 -12.24 14.44 4.70
CA VAL A 191 -13.26 13.81 5.53
C VAL A 191 -13.03 14.30 6.94
N SER A 192 -14.09 14.73 7.62
CA SER A 192 -13.98 15.17 9.01
C SER A 192 -13.67 13.96 9.89
N ARG A 193 -12.43 13.86 10.42
CA ARG A 193 -12.09 12.91 11.49
C ARG A 193 -11.54 13.64 12.70
N GLU A 194 -11.92 13.16 13.89
CA GLU A 194 -11.44 13.68 15.18
C GLU A 194 -9.96 13.36 15.45
N ASP A 195 -9.36 12.41 14.73
CA ASP A 195 -8.00 11.89 14.96
C ASP A 195 -6.91 12.51 14.07
N GLY A 196 -7.27 13.41 13.14
CA GLY A 196 -6.32 14.12 12.27
C GLY A 196 -5.69 13.30 11.15
N TYR A 197 -6.09 12.04 10.95
CA TYR A 197 -5.58 11.18 9.88
C TYR A 197 -6.54 11.16 8.67
N PHE A 198 -6.09 11.71 7.54
CA PHE A 198 -6.82 11.66 6.27
C PHE A 198 -6.64 10.31 5.60
N VAL A 199 -7.61 9.39 5.76
CA VAL A 199 -7.69 8.17 4.96
C VAL A 199 -9.06 8.12 4.28
N ASN A 200 -9.07 7.95 2.95
CA ASN A 200 -10.25 7.81 2.08
C ASN A 200 -11.10 9.07 1.85
N ALA A 201 -10.50 10.24 1.56
CA ALA A 201 -11.32 11.33 1.01
C ALA A 201 -11.93 10.93 -0.34
N PRO A 202 -13.15 11.41 -0.67
CA PRO A 202 -13.81 11.09 -1.94
C PRO A 202 -12.92 11.28 -3.17
N PHE A 203 -12.11 12.33 -3.20
CA PHE A 203 -11.19 12.59 -4.31
C PHE A 203 -10.14 11.48 -4.50
N PHE A 204 -9.44 11.07 -3.44
CA PHE A 204 -8.43 10.01 -3.54
C PHE A 204 -9.07 8.65 -3.84
N ALA A 205 -10.24 8.38 -3.26
CA ALA A 205 -11.03 7.19 -3.58
C ALA A 205 -11.44 7.15 -5.07
N ALA A 206 -11.82 8.30 -5.65
CA ALA A 206 -12.14 8.40 -7.07
C ALA A 206 -10.90 8.14 -7.94
N PHE A 207 -9.76 8.71 -7.58
CA PHE A 207 -8.51 8.53 -8.31
C PHE A 207 -8.05 7.06 -8.27
N GLU A 208 -8.06 6.42 -7.10
CA GLU A 208 -7.67 5.02 -6.94
C GLU A 208 -8.58 4.04 -7.69
N SER A 209 -9.87 4.35 -7.78
CA SER A 209 -10.88 3.54 -8.48
C SER A 209 -10.96 3.81 -9.98
N GLY A 210 -10.24 4.81 -10.49
CA GLY A 210 -10.27 5.15 -11.92
C GLY A 210 -11.55 5.88 -12.34
N ASN A 211 -12.25 6.54 -11.41
CA ASN A 211 -13.46 7.28 -11.72
C ASN A 211 -13.14 8.67 -12.29
N ILE A 212 -12.81 8.72 -13.58
CA ILE A 212 -12.46 9.96 -14.29
C ILE A 212 -13.56 11.04 -14.20
N THR A 213 -14.83 10.64 -14.20
CA THR A 213 -15.96 11.58 -14.09
C THR A 213 -15.93 12.29 -12.74
N ALA A 214 -15.72 11.55 -11.65
CA ALA A 214 -15.57 12.11 -10.31
C ALA A 214 -14.34 13.02 -10.21
N VAL A 215 -13.19 12.59 -10.74
CA VAL A 215 -11.97 13.41 -10.75
C VAL A 215 -12.21 14.73 -11.47
N ARG A 216 -12.86 14.72 -12.64
CA ARG A 216 -13.22 15.96 -13.37
C ARG A 216 -14.09 16.90 -12.54
N ILE A 217 -15.17 16.40 -11.96
CA ILE A 217 -16.07 17.21 -11.12
C ILE A 217 -15.31 17.82 -9.93
N PHE A 218 -14.53 17.02 -9.22
CA PHE A 218 -13.81 17.48 -8.03
C PHE A 218 -12.71 18.49 -8.39
N SER A 219 -12.01 18.28 -9.50
CA SER A 219 -10.96 19.20 -9.97
C SER A 219 -11.48 20.60 -10.31
N GLU A 220 -12.77 20.76 -10.63
CA GLU A 220 -13.38 22.09 -10.79
C GLU A 220 -13.23 22.93 -9.50
N GLN A 221 -13.29 22.31 -8.31
CA GLN A 221 -13.13 22.97 -7.01
C GLN A 221 -11.67 23.28 -6.64
N LEU A 222 -10.71 22.91 -7.50
CA LEU A 222 -9.30 23.27 -7.37
C LEU A 222 -8.97 24.53 -8.18
N THR A 223 -9.92 25.10 -8.92
CA THR A 223 -9.69 26.22 -9.84
C THR A 223 -9.92 27.58 -9.16
N GLY A 224 -9.16 28.60 -9.55
CA GLY A 224 -9.30 29.98 -9.07
C GLY A 224 -8.62 30.26 -7.73
N ASP A 225 -8.83 31.46 -7.21
CA ASP A 225 -8.06 32.01 -6.07
C ASP A 225 -8.80 32.03 -4.73
N SER A 226 -9.96 31.36 -4.64
CA SER A 226 -10.72 31.31 -3.38
C SER A 226 -9.95 30.61 -2.26
N GLN A 227 -10.21 30.99 -1.01
CA GLN A 227 -9.58 30.36 0.15
C GLN A 227 -9.85 28.84 0.19
N GLN A 228 -11.06 28.42 -0.19
CA GLN A 228 -11.41 27.00 -0.26
C GLN A 228 -10.62 26.26 -1.35
N ALA A 229 -10.47 26.85 -2.54
CA ALA A 229 -9.68 26.25 -3.61
C ALA A 229 -8.21 26.12 -3.19
N GLN A 230 -7.65 27.14 -2.53
CA GLN A 230 -6.29 27.07 -1.97
C GLN A 230 -6.15 25.98 -0.90
N ALA A 231 -7.11 25.84 0.01
CA ALA A 231 -7.13 24.79 1.02
C ALA A 231 -7.20 23.39 0.40
N ASN A 232 -8.10 23.19 -0.58
CA ASN A 232 -8.22 21.93 -1.31
C ASN A 232 -6.90 21.58 -2.04
N ARG A 233 -6.27 22.56 -2.72
CA ARG A 233 -4.95 22.37 -3.35
C ARG A 233 -3.88 21.96 -2.34
N THR A 234 -3.88 22.52 -1.14
CA THR A 234 -2.94 22.12 -0.07
C THR A 234 -3.12 20.66 0.33
N ILE A 235 -4.37 20.18 0.46
CA ILE A 235 -4.64 18.77 0.77
C ILE A 235 -4.12 17.86 -0.35
N VAL A 236 -4.40 18.20 -1.61
CA VAL A 236 -3.94 17.40 -2.77
C VAL A 236 -2.41 17.36 -2.85
N ARG A 237 -1.70 18.44 -2.51
CA ARG A 237 -0.23 18.44 -2.43
C ARG A 237 0.31 17.52 -1.34
N GLN A 238 -0.33 17.52 -0.16
CA GLN A 238 0.09 16.68 0.97
C GLN A 238 -0.12 15.19 0.68
N GLN A 239 -1.07 14.86 -0.18
CA GLN A 239 -1.38 13.49 -0.61
C GLN A 239 -1.33 13.41 -2.13
N ASN A 240 -0.18 13.71 -2.72
CA ASN A 240 -0.03 13.79 -4.16
C ASN A 240 -0.35 12.44 -4.84
N PRO A 241 -1.45 12.34 -5.61
CA PRO A 241 -1.85 11.07 -6.22
C PRO A 241 -0.90 10.62 -7.35
N LEU A 242 0.00 11.50 -7.82
CA LEU A 242 0.97 11.19 -8.87
C LEU A 242 2.26 10.55 -8.34
N GLU A 243 2.47 10.56 -7.02
CA GLU A 243 3.62 9.89 -6.36
C GLU A 243 3.43 8.37 -6.30
N TYR A 244 2.18 7.90 -6.36
CA TYR A 244 1.83 6.48 -6.28
C TYR A 244 1.38 5.97 -7.66
N LEU A 245 2.34 5.54 -8.47
CA LEU A 245 2.06 5.03 -9.80
C LEU A 245 1.32 3.69 -9.77
N PRO A 246 0.37 3.46 -10.69
CA PRO A 246 -0.33 2.19 -10.79
C PRO A 246 0.67 1.09 -11.21
N THR A 247 0.90 0.14 -10.32
CA THR A 247 1.72 -1.03 -10.63
C THR A 247 0.87 -2.09 -11.36
N PRO A 248 1.33 -2.66 -12.49
CA PRO A 248 0.52 -3.54 -13.35
C PRO A 248 -0.06 -4.77 -12.65
N HIS A 249 0.60 -5.27 -11.60
CA HIS A 249 0.14 -6.43 -10.84
C HIS A 249 -1.09 -6.16 -9.97
N PHE A 250 -1.40 -4.90 -9.67
CA PHE A 250 -2.43 -4.51 -8.71
C PHE A 250 -3.60 -3.74 -9.33
N LYS A 251 -3.58 -3.49 -10.65
CA LYS A 251 -4.63 -2.75 -11.34
C LYS A 251 -5.15 -3.50 -12.57
N PRO A 252 -6.44 -3.34 -12.90
CA PRO A 252 -7.03 -3.96 -14.09
C PRO A 252 -6.33 -3.51 -15.38
N GLU A 253 -6.44 -4.35 -16.41
CA GLU A 253 -6.03 -4.00 -17.77
C GLU A 253 -6.73 -2.70 -18.22
N GLY A 254 -5.99 -1.80 -18.87
CA GLY A 254 -6.50 -0.50 -19.31
C GLY A 254 -6.51 0.62 -18.26
N PHE A 255 -6.28 0.32 -16.97
CA PHE A 255 -6.24 1.36 -15.92
C PHE A 255 -5.19 2.44 -16.18
N ARG A 256 -4.09 2.10 -16.87
CA ARG A 256 -3.03 3.04 -17.23
C ARG A 256 -3.53 4.23 -18.05
N GLN A 257 -4.40 3.98 -19.04
CA GLN A 257 -4.96 5.04 -19.85
C GLN A 257 -5.84 5.97 -19.01
N THR A 258 -6.68 5.39 -18.14
CA THR A 258 -7.49 6.13 -17.19
C THR A 258 -6.64 6.96 -16.22
N PHE A 259 -5.51 6.43 -15.76
CA PHE A 259 -4.55 7.16 -14.93
C PHE A 259 -4.02 8.41 -15.67
N PHE A 260 -3.59 8.28 -16.92
CA PHE A 260 -3.14 9.44 -17.70
C PHE A 260 -4.25 10.47 -17.92
N GLU A 261 -5.48 10.05 -18.16
CA GLU A 261 -6.62 10.96 -18.28
C GLU A 261 -6.90 11.72 -16.98
N MET A 262 -6.86 11.03 -15.83
CA MET A 262 -7.06 11.65 -14.52
C MET A 262 -5.90 12.59 -14.16
N ALA A 263 -4.66 12.15 -14.43
CA ALA A 263 -3.47 12.98 -14.24
C ALA A 263 -3.51 14.22 -15.13
N ASP A 264 -3.95 14.11 -16.38
CA ASP A 264 -4.06 15.26 -17.28
C ASP A 264 -5.07 16.30 -16.78
N VAL A 265 -6.22 15.85 -16.26
CA VAL A 265 -7.21 16.73 -15.62
C VAL A 265 -6.58 17.49 -14.44
N LEU A 266 -5.85 16.79 -13.57
CA LEU A 266 -5.22 17.41 -12.40
C LEU A 266 -4.09 18.36 -12.78
N LEU A 267 -3.22 17.97 -13.70
CA LEU A 267 -2.04 18.77 -14.07
C LEU A 267 -2.41 20.06 -14.80
N ARG A 268 -3.59 20.15 -15.41
CA ARG A 268 -4.12 21.40 -15.96
C ARG A 268 -4.41 22.45 -14.88
N VAL A 269 -4.78 22.03 -13.67
CA VAL A 269 -5.11 22.93 -12.56
C VAL A 269 -4.02 23.01 -11.49
N MET A 270 -3.19 21.97 -11.38
CA MET A 270 -2.11 21.85 -10.40
C MET A 270 -0.84 21.25 -11.04
N PRO A 271 -0.15 21.99 -11.93
CA PRO A 271 1.08 21.53 -12.57
C PRO A 271 2.26 21.37 -11.58
N ASP A 272 2.11 21.85 -10.36
CA ASP A 272 3.03 21.70 -9.24
C ASP A 272 2.99 20.34 -8.56
N LEU A 273 2.05 19.46 -8.93
CA LEU A 273 2.04 18.06 -8.49
C LEU A 273 3.14 17.20 -9.16
N LEU A 274 3.80 17.69 -10.21
CA LEU A 274 5.00 17.04 -10.76
C LEU A 274 6.22 17.40 -9.91
N THR A 275 6.28 16.76 -8.73
CA THR A 275 7.38 16.83 -7.76
C THR A 275 8.52 15.89 -8.14
N ASP A 276 9.67 16.03 -7.48
CA ASP A 276 10.77 15.08 -7.62
C ASP A 276 10.31 13.66 -7.24
N GLU A 277 9.48 13.52 -6.21
CA GLU A 277 8.90 12.26 -5.76
C GLU A 277 8.01 11.60 -6.83
N ALA A 278 7.19 12.38 -7.55
CA ALA A 278 6.38 11.87 -8.65
C ALA A 278 7.24 11.33 -9.80
N TYR A 279 8.32 12.04 -10.15
CA TYR A 279 9.28 11.56 -11.12
C TYR A 279 10.08 10.34 -10.61
N SER A 280 10.39 10.28 -9.32
CA SER A 280 11.14 9.19 -8.69
C SER A 280 10.44 7.85 -8.91
N GLY A 281 9.13 7.78 -8.66
CA GLY A 281 8.34 6.57 -8.88
C GLY A 281 8.43 6.08 -10.33
N ALA A 282 8.34 6.98 -11.31
CA ALA A 282 8.40 6.63 -12.73
C ALA A 282 9.79 6.14 -13.14
N ILE A 283 10.85 6.77 -12.62
CA ILE A 283 12.24 6.37 -12.86
C ILE A 283 12.53 4.98 -12.26
N GLN A 284 12.09 4.74 -11.02
CA GLN A 284 12.29 3.46 -10.33
C GLN A 284 11.62 2.30 -11.07
N LEU A 285 10.44 2.53 -11.63
CA LEU A 285 9.72 1.56 -12.47
C LEU A 285 10.22 1.49 -13.92
N GLN A 286 11.21 2.33 -14.29
CA GLN A 286 11.68 2.51 -15.67
C GLN A 286 10.54 2.80 -16.66
N ASP A 287 9.50 3.50 -16.21
CA ASP A 287 8.30 3.77 -16.99
C ASP A 287 8.53 4.94 -17.95
N LYS A 288 8.99 4.61 -19.16
CA LYS A 288 9.22 5.58 -20.24
C LYS A 288 7.96 6.34 -20.65
N GLU A 289 6.80 5.70 -20.62
CA GLU A 289 5.55 6.32 -21.08
C GLU A 289 5.07 7.37 -20.07
N THR A 290 5.05 7.02 -18.79
CA THR A 290 4.71 7.96 -17.70
C THR A 290 5.70 9.11 -17.63
N LEU A 291 6.99 8.84 -17.80
CA LEU A 291 8.02 9.87 -17.86
C LEU A 291 7.81 10.85 -19.02
N ALA A 292 7.54 10.34 -20.23
CA ALA A 292 7.24 11.19 -21.38
C ALA A 292 5.96 12.01 -21.15
N PHE A 293 4.94 11.40 -20.57
CA PHE A 293 3.68 12.07 -20.23
C PHE A 293 3.93 13.23 -19.25
N PHE A 294 4.65 13.00 -18.13
CA PHE A 294 4.99 14.05 -17.16
C PHE A 294 5.84 15.15 -17.78
N TRP A 295 6.87 14.79 -18.55
CA TRP A 295 7.78 15.75 -19.16
C TRP A 295 7.08 16.73 -20.10
N GLN A 296 6.10 16.25 -20.88
CA GLN A 296 5.29 17.10 -21.76
C GLN A 296 4.46 18.15 -21.01
N ARG A 297 4.13 17.92 -19.73
CA ARG A 297 3.39 18.89 -18.91
C ARG A 297 4.34 19.84 -18.19
N ARG A 298 5.39 19.33 -17.57
CA ARG A 298 6.39 20.13 -16.85
C ARG A 298 7.68 19.37 -16.66
N GLU A 299 8.78 19.87 -17.18
CA GLU A 299 10.11 19.28 -16.98
C GLU A 299 10.50 19.18 -15.50
N ALA A 300 11.20 18.10 -15.14
CA ALA A 300 11.76 17.91 -13.81
C ALA A 300 12.75 19.04 -13.47
N GLN A 301 12.63 19.64 -12.29
CA GLN A 301 13.53 20.71 -11.86
C GLN A 301 14.90 20.14 -11.46
N ASN A 302 14.91 18.97 -10.82
CA ASN A 302 16.11 18.33 -10.34
C ASN A 302 16.98 17.79 -11.49
N PRO A 303 18.26 18.22 -11.59
CA PRO A 303 19.18 17.78 -12.63
C PRO A 303 19.35 16.26 -12.74
N LEU A 304 19.30 15.53 -11.63
CA LEU A 304 19.42 14.07 -11.61
C LEU A 304 18.25 13.42 -12.37
N TYR A 305 17.03 13.90 -12.12
CA TYR A 305 15.81 13.36 -12.70
C TYR A 305 15.71 13.68 -14.20
N ARG A 306 16.19 14.87 -14.61
CA ARG A 306 16.37 15.20 -16.04
C ARG A 306 17.35 14.25 -16.73
N ALA A 307 18.47 13.92 -16.08
CA ALA A 307 19.42 12.96 -16.62
C ALA A 307 18.81 11.57 -16.78
N TYR A 308 18.07 11.08 -15.77
CA TYR A 308 17.33 9.81 -15.88
C TYR A 308 16.27 9.83 -16.98
N TYR A 309 15.53 10.93 -17.13
CA TYR A 309 14.59 11.09 -18.22
C TYR A 309 15.28 10.93 -19.58
N PHE A 310 16.34 11.70 -19.84
CA PHE A 310 17.04 11.63 -21.13
C PHE A 310 17.67 10.25 -21.38
N LEU A 311 18.19 9.61 -20.33
CA LEU A 311 18.70 8.23 -20.41
C LEU A 311 17.60 7.27 -20.84
N LEU A 312 16.47 7.24 -20.12
CA LEU A 312 15.39 6.29 -20.38
C LEU A 312 14.70 6.53 -21.73
N GLN A 313 14.64 7.79 -22.18
CA GLN A 313 14.11 8.17 -23.49
C GLN A 313 15.11 8.01 -24.65
N GLY A 314 16.36 7.60 -24.40
CA GLY A 314 17.38 7.47 -25.45
C GLY A 314 17.82 8.80 -26.07
N GLN A 315 17.72 9.92 -25.33
CA GLN A 315 18.04 11.25 -25.82
C GLN A 315 19.52 11.61 -25.54
N THR A 316 20.44 10.93 -26.24
CA THR A 316 21.90 11.01 -26.03
C THR A 316 22.43 12.44 -25.95
N LYS A 317 22.09 13.32 -26.90
CA LYS A 317 22.61 14.70 -26.92
C LYS A 317 22.19 15.51 -25.70
N ALA A 318 20.93 15.38 -25.28
CA ALA A 318 20.39 16.09 -24.13
C ALA A 318 20.97 15.54 -22.81
N LEU A 319 21.11 14.22 -22.71
CA LEU A 319 21.77 13.55 -21.59
C LEU A 319 23.21 14.06 -21.39
N LEU A 320 24.01 14.10 -22.46
CA LEU A 320 25.40 14.56 -22.39
C LEU A 320 25.49 16.04 -22.01
N ALA A 321 24.59 16.88 -22.53
CA ALA A 321 24.52 18.28 -22.14
C ALA A 321 24.18 18.41 -20.64
N GLN A 322 23.26 17.62 -20.12
CA GLN A 322 22.87 17.62 -18.71
C GLN A 322 24.02 17.16 -17.79
N ILE A 323 24.73 16.09 -18.16
CA ILE A 323 25.89 15.60 -17.39
C ILE A 323 27.01 16.64 -17.42
N LYS A 324 27.28 17.26 -18.56
CA LYS A 324 28.28 18.33 -18.67
C LYS A 324 27.97 19.51 -17.77
N LEU A 325 26.69 19.89 -17.67
CA LEU A 325 26.24 21.02 -16.86
C LEU A 325 26.26 20.71 -15.36
N THR A 326 26.08 19.44 -14.98
CA THR A 326 25.97 19.02 -13.58
C THR A 326 26.65 17.67 -13.33
N PRO A 327 28.00 17.57 -13.42
CA PRO A 327 28.70 16.28 -13.41
C PRO A 327 28.49 15.45 -12.14
N GLN A 328 28.24 16.10 -11.01
CA GLN A 328 28.02 15.46 -9.71
C GLN A 328 26.80 14.52 -9.67
N VAL A 329 25.86 14.62 -10.63
CA VAL A 329 24.68 13.74 -10.71
C VAL A 329 25.04 12.29 -11.00
N LEU A 330 26.23 12.01 -11.58
CA LEU A 330 26.69 10.66 -11.90
C LEU A 330 26.75 9.74 -10.67
N GLY A 331 27.19 10.28 -9.52
CA GLY A 331 27.30 9.53 -8.27
C GLY A 331 26.03 9.51 -7.42
N GLN A 332 24.97 10.19 -7.85
CA GLN A 332 23.71 10.28 -7.09
C GLN A 332 22.75 9.16 -7.48
N SER A 333 21.89 8.79 -6.53
CA SER A 333 20.90 7.72 -6.69
C SER A 333 19.49 8.23 -6.45
N VAL A 334 18.55 7.74 -7.25
CA VAL A 334 17.10 7.94 -7.02
C VAL A 334 16.54 6.84 -6.10
N TYR A 335 17.22 5.70 -5.99
CA TYR A 335 16.85 4.57 -5.14
C TYR A 335 18.09 3.86 -4.57
N PRO A 336 17.97 3.08 -3.47
CA PRO A 336 19.10 2.72 -2.60
C PRO A 336 20.26 1.98 -3.28
N ASN A 337 20.03 1.33 -4.43
CA ASN A 337 20.94 0.32 -4.98
C ASN A 337 21.45 0.61 -6.41
N LYS A 338 21.19 1.79 -6.97
CA LYS A 338 21.70 2.13 -8.31
C LYS A 338 21.82 3.65 -8.47
N ASN A 339 23.05 4.12 -8.64
CA ASN A 339 23.32 5.51 -9.00
C ASN A 339 23.16 5.74 -10.52
N LEU A 340 23.23 6.99 -10.96
CA LEU A 340 23.09 7.32 -12.38
C LEU A 340 24.18 6.68 -13.25
N LEU A 341 25.42 6.61 -12.77
CA LEU A 341 26.52 5.93 -13.49
C LEU A 341 26.22 4.45 -13.73
N ALA A 342 25.76 3.75 -12.70
CA ALA A 342 25.36 2.34 -12.81
C ALA A 342 24.17 2.18 -13.77
N SER A 343 23.24 3.14 -13.79
CA SER A 343 22.13 3.18 -14.75
C SER A 343 22.59 3.45 -16.18
N LEU A 344 23.59 4.31 -16.38
CA LEU A 344 24.20 4.50 -17.71
C LEU A 344 24.82 3.20 -18.21
N PHE A 345 25.60 2.51 -17.39
CA PHE A 345 26.24 1.25 -17.79
C PHE A 345 25.26 0.11 -18.03
N SER A 346 24.17 0.07 -17.26
CA SER A 346 23.11 -0.93 -17.41
C SER A 346 22.21 -0.64 -18.60
N ASP A 347 21.73 0.60 -18.74
CA ASP A 347 20.52 0.91 -19.51
C ASP A 347 20.79 1.74 -20.78
N ALA A 348 21.97 2.37 -20.91
CA ALA A 348 22.30 3.15 -22.11
C ALA A 348 22.72 2.24 -23.28
N ASP A 349 22.42 2.67 -24.51
CA ASP A 349 22.92 2.05 -25.72
C ASP A 349 24.44 2.30 -25.91
N GLY A 350 25.06 1.50 -26.78
CA GLY A 350 26.49 1.59 -27.05
C GLY A 350 26.92 2.92 -27.67
N GLU A 351 26.04 3.60 -28.43
CA GLU A 351 26.35 4.91 -29.02
C GLU A 351 26.44 6.00 -27.96
N THR A 352 25.50 5.99 -27.00
CA THR A 352 25.45 6.89 -25.86
C THR A 352 26.67 6.73 -24.98
N LEU A 353 27.06 5.49 -24.66
CA LEU A 353 28.28 5.22 -23.88
C LEU A 353 29.54 5.66 -24.63
N ARG A 354 29.65 5.39 -25.94
CA ARG A 354 30.77 5.89 -26.76
C ARG A 354 30.85 7.41 -26.77
N ALA A 355 29.72 8.10 -26.92
CA ALA A 355 29.68 9.55 -26.92
C ALA A 355 30.06 10.14 -25.57
N LEU A 356 29.67 9.46 -24.48
CA LEU A 356 30.00 9.82 -23.11
C LEU A 356 31.51 9.69 -22.83
N VAL A 357 32.14 8.61 -23.30
CA VAL A 357 33.59 8.40 -23.22
C VAL A 357 34.36 9.41 -24.09
N LYS A 358 34.00 9.55 -25.38
CA LYS A 358 34.66 10.49 -26.30
C LYS A 358 34.54 11.94 -25.85
N GLY A 359 33.40 12.30 -25.25
CA GLY A 359 33.14 13.62 -24.71
C GLY A 359 33.86 13.93 -23.40
N GLN A 360 34.61 12.97 -22.82
CA GLN A 360 35.28 13.09 -21.53
C GLN A 360 34.32 13.55 -20.41
N MET A 361 33.08 13.06 -20.44
CA MET A 361 32.03 13.50 -19.50
C MET A 361 32.12 12.82 -18.14
N LEU A 362 32.94 11.77 -18.02
CA LEU A 362 33.18 11.04 -16.78
C LEU A 362 34.33 11.68 -16.01
N ASN A 363 33.99 12.42 -14.96
CA ASN A 363 34.98 12.92 -14.01
C ASN A 363 35.13 11.91 -12.86
N TRP A 364 36.10 11.01 -13.02
CA TRP A 364 36.29 9.87 -12.12
C TRP A 364 36.72 10.26 -10.71
N GLN A 365 37.37 11.42 -10.57
CA GLN A 365 37.83 11.92 -9.27
C GLN A 365 36.68 12.29 -8.32
N HIS A 366 35.49 12.57 -8.85
CA HIS A 366 34.32 12.97 -8.08
C HIS A 366 33.31 11.83 -7.86
N ILE A 367 33.63 10.62 -8.34
CA ILE A 367 32.79 9.44 -8.20
C ILE A 367 33.37 8.58 -7.06
N PRO A 368 32.67 8.44 -5.93
CA PRO A 368 33.12 7.58 -4.83
C PRO A 368 33.34 6.14 -5.30
N GLN A 369 34.37 5.47 -4.77
CA GLN A 369 34.76 4.14 -5.24
C GLN A 369 33.66 3.08 -4.99
N ASP A 370 32.90 3.19 -3.90
CA ASP A 370 31.74 2.34 -3.62
C ASP A 370 30.64 2.49 -4.69
N LYS A 371 30.46 3.70 -5.23
CA LYS A 371 29.50 3.98 -6.31
C LYS A 371 29.95 3.48 -7.66
N LEU A 372 31.26 3.33 -7.87
CA LEU A 372 31.82 2.72 -9.08
C LEU A 372 31.49 1.22 -9.13
N THR A 373 31.61 0.52 -8.00
CA THR A 373 31.38 -0.92 -7.90
C THR A 373 29.96 -1.31 -8.32
N ASP A 374 28.95 -0.52 -7.93
CA ASP A 374 27.54 -0.74 -8.31
C ASP A 374 27.35 -0.79 -9.83
N GLY A 375 28.09 0.02 -10.59
CA GLY A 375 28.00 0.10 -12.04
C GLY A 375 28.93 -0.87 -12.78
N TRP A 376 30.08 -1.20 -12.19
CA TRP A 376 31.13 -1.96 -12.85
C TRP A 376 30.68 -3.35 -13.29
N ASN A 377 29.90 -4.04 -12.46
CA ASN A 377 29.39 -5.38 -12.78
C ASN A 377 28.50 -5.37 -14.03
N PHE A 378 27.70 -4.32 -14.24
CA PHE A 378 26.90 -4.17 -15.47
C PHE A 378 27.78 -3.98 -16.70
N LEU A 379 28.83 -3.15 -16.58
CA LEU A 379 29.77 -2.89 -17.67
C LEU A 379 30.51 -4.17 -18.09
N ILE A 380 31.00 -4.95 -17.12
CA ILE A 380 31.68 -6.22 -17.37
C ILE A 380 30.71 -7.26 -17.98
N SER A 381 29.52 -7.45 -17.40
CA SER A 381 28.54 -8.44 -17.88
C SER A 381 28.11 -8.15 -19.33
N ARG A 382 27.88 -6.88 -19.68
CA ARG A 382 27.53 -6.50 -21.05
C ARG A 382 28.70 -6.63 -22.03
N THR A 383 29.93 -6.41 -21.57
CA THR A 383 31.15 -6.59 -22.40
C THR A 383 31.43 -8.06 -22.68
N LEU A 384 31.15 -8.94 -21.71
CA LEU A 384 31.30 -10.39 -21.85
C LEU A 384 30.33 -11.03 -22.85
N HIS A 385 29.30 -10.31 -23.32
CA HIS A 385 28.20 -10.88 -24.12
C HIS A 385 27.33 -11.91 -23.39
N THR A 386 27.43 -11.99 -22.05
CA THR A 386 26.48 -12.74 -21.20
C THR A 386 25.04 -12.19 -21.22
N ALA A 387 24.84 -11.00 -21.79
CA ALA A 387 23.53 -10.41 -22.09
C ALA A 387 23.04 -10.88 -23.48
N SER A 388 21.80 -10.55 -23.88
CA SER A 388 21.35 -10.84 -25.24
C SER A 388 22.34 -10.23 -26.27
N LYS A 389 22.49 -10.83 -27.47
CA LYS A 389 23.38 -10.29 -28.52
C LYS A 389 23.08 -8.82 -28.87
N GLU A 390 21.87 -8.34 -28.59
CA GLU A 390 21.45 -6.96 -28.81
C GLU A 390 21.98 -5.99 -27.73
N ASP A 391 22.25 -6.49 -26.51
CA ASP A 391 22.68 -5.67 -25.36
C ASP A 391 24.20 -5.65 -25.13
N ALA A 392 24.91 -6.48 -25.89
CA ALA A 392 26.37 -6.63 -25.90
C ALA A 392 27.10 -5.30 -26.14
N LEU A 393 28.02 -4.93 -25.23
CA LEU A 393 28.86 -3.76 -25.39
C LEU A 393 30.16 -4.07 -26.15
N PRO A 394 30.52 -3.28 -27.17
CA PRO A 394 31.79 -3.38 -27.86
C PRO A 394 33.01 -3.13 -26.92
N PRO A 395 34.12 -3.87 -27.10
CA PRO A 395 35.32 -3.74 -26.25
C PRO A 395 35.91 -2.33 -26.15
N ASP A 396 35.75 -1.51 -27.19
CA ASP A 396 36.28 -0.14 -27.23
C ASP A 396 35.66 0.79 -26.17
N ILE A 397 34.43 0.50 -25.72
CA ILE A 397 33.75 1.30 -24.69
C ILE A 397 34.42 1.09 -23.33
N LEU A 398 34.58 -0.18 -22.90
CA LEU A 398 35.29 -0.50 -21.66
C LEU A 398 36.75 -0.02 -21.73
N ALA A 399 37.39 -0.20 -22.89
CA ALA A 399 38.75 0.28 -23.08
C ALA A 399 38.87 1.79 -22.88
N GLY A 400 37.97 2.58 -23.49
CA GLY A 400 37.98 4.03 -23.36
C GLY A 400 37.64 4.52 -21.94
N ILE A 401 36.79 3.80 -21.20
CA ILE A 401 36.55 4.05 -19.77
C ILE A 401 37.83 3.89 -18.96
N LEU A 402 38.51 2.75 -19.10
CA LEU A 402 39.76 2.44 -18.39
C LEU A 402 40.87 3.45 -18.73
N GLN A 403 41.02 3.78 -20.02
CA GLN A 403 41.97 4.81 -20.46
C GLN A 403 41.63 6.18 -19.85
N SER A 404 40.36 6.56 -19.81
CA SER A 404 39.93 7.81 -19.21
C SER A 404 40.23 7.87 -17.71
N MET A 405 40.07 6.76 -16.98
CA MET A 405 40.43 6.69 -15.56
C MET A 405 41.95 6.87 -15.37
N GLN A 406 42.76 6.18 -16.17
CA GLN A 406 44.22 6.28 -16.14
C GLN A 406 44.70 7.70 -16.48
N GLN A 407 44.12 8.33 -17.49
CA GLN A 407 44.45 9.71 -17.90
C GLN A 407 44.12 10.74 -16.81
N GLN A 408 43.06 10.50 -16.03
CA GLN A 408 42.69 11.34 -14.88
C GLN A 408 43.40 10.94 -13.58
N HIS A 409 44.39 10.05 -13.65
CA HIS A 409 45.13 9.51 -12.50
C HIS A 409 44.23 8.92 -11.40
N THR A 410 43.07 8.38 -11.79
CA THR A 410 42.17 7.69 -10.86
C THR A 410 42.58 6.23 -10.72
N ALA A 411 42.54 5.71 -9.49
CA ALA A 411 42.84 4.30 -9.24
C ALA A 411 41.86 3.40 -10.01
N LEU A 412 42.40 2.39 -10.70
CA LEU A 412 41.58 1.37 -11.35
C LEU A 412 40.95 0.46 -10.29
N PRO A 413 39.74 -0.09 -10.55
CA PRO A 413 39.12 -1.09 -9.69
C PRO A 413 39.78 -2.45 -9.92
N GLU A 414 41.03 -2.59 -9.45
CA GLU A 414 41.87 -3.77 -9.70
C GLU A 414 41.23 -5.06 -9.18
N ASP A 415 40.54 -5.01 -8.04
CA ASP A 415 39.78 -6.12 -7.47
C ASP A 415 38.68 -6.62 -8.42
N LEU A 416 37.93 -5.70 -9.02
CA LEU A 416 36.88 -6.04 -9.97
C LEU A 416 37.43 -6.48 -11.34
N ILE A 417 38.53 -5.89 -11.80
CA ILE A 417 39.25 -6.32 -13.01
C ILE A 417 39.74 -7.76 -12.81
N VAL A 418 40.41 -8.06 -11.70
CA VAL A 418 40.89 -9.40 -11.39
C VAL A 418 39.75 -10.40 -11.26
N ALA A 419 38.66 -10.05 -10.56
CA ALA A 419 37.48 -10.90 -10.45
C ALA A 419 36.84 -11.21 -11.82
N SER A 420 36.91 -10.28 -12.77
CA SER A 420 36.38 -10.51 -14.13
C SER A 420 37.20 -11.51 -14.96
N LEU A 421 38.44 -11.82 -14.56
CA LEU A 421 39.27 -12.80 -15.26
C LEU A 421 38.82 -14.24 -14.99
N ASP A 422 37.96 -14.45 -13.98
CA ASP A 422 37.50 -15.77 -13.59
C ASP A 422 36.39 -16.36 -14.50
N TYR A 423 35.74 -15.55 -15.33
CA TYR A 423 34.71 -15.99 -16.27
C TYR A 423 35.32 -16.86 -17.38
N GLN A 424 34.88 -18.12 -17.51
CA GLN A 424 35.50 -19.13 -18.38
C GLN A 424 35.04 -19.07 -19.84
N ASP A 425 33.79 -18.68 -20.08
CA ASP A 425 33.21 -18.59 -21.41
C ASP A 425 33.10 -17.11 -21.80
N GLU A 426 33.55 -16.74 -23.01
CA GLU A 426 33.37 -15.40 -23.63
C GLU A 426 34.31 -14.25 -23.20
N ILE A 427 35.45 -14.54 -22.56
CA ILE A 427 36.40 -13.51 -22.09
C ILE A 427 37.18 -12.77 -23.18
N HIS A 428 37.12 -13.20 -24.44
CA HIS A 428 37.87 -12.58 -25.54
C HIS A 428 37.56 -11.08 -25.70
N SER A 429 36.29 -10.68 -25.53
CA SER A 429 35.87 -9.28 -25.59
C SER A 429 36.44 -8.45 -24.44
N LEU A 430 36.49 -9.01 -23.22
CA LEU A 430 37.13 -8.36 -22.07
C LEU A 430 38.63 -8.21 -22.26
N MET A 431 39.32 -9.27 -22.68
CA MET A 431 40.76 -9.23 -22.91
C MET A 431 41.13 -8.26 -24.03
N THR A 432 40.31 -8.19 -25.08
CA THR A 432 40.46 -7.18 -26.14
C THR A 432 40.34 -5.77 -25.55
N ALA A 433 39.34 -5.52 -24.71
CA ALA A 433 39.17 -4.22 -24.05
C ALA A 433 40.36 -3.85 -23.16
N TYR A 434 40.87 -4.80 -22.35
CA TYR A 434 42.04 -4.59 -21.50
C TYR A 434 43.30 -4.28 -22.30
N ARG A 435 43.55 -5.03 -23.38
CA ARG A 435 44.69 -4.76 -24.27
C ARG A 435 44.60 -3.37 -24.90
N MET A 436 43.40 -3.00 -25.39
CA MET A 436 43.14 -1.67 -25.92
C MET A 436 43.37 -0.57 -24.87
N ALA A 437 43.06 -0.84 -23.60
CA ALA A 437 43.32 0.05 -22.46
C ALA A 437 44.77 0.04 -21.94
N TRP A 438 45.72 -0.54 -22.68
CA TRP A 438 47.11 -0.68 -22.27
C TRP A 438 47.30 -1.45 -20.95
N LEU A 439 46.37 -2.34 -20.62
CA LEU A 439 46.49 -3.33 -19.56
C LEU A 439 46.97 -4.65 -20.17
N ASP A 440 48.28 -4.73 -20.41
CA ASP A 440 48.91 -5.96 -20.90
C ASP A 440 48.91 -7.08 -19.83
N CYS A 441 49.26 -8.29 -20.25
CA CYS A 441 49.29 -9.47 -19.39
C CYS A 441 50.25 -9.33 -18.19
N ASN A 442 51.29 -8.49 -18.28
CA ASN A 442 52.19 -8.24 -17.16
C ASN A 442 51.52 -7.34 -16.11
N LYS A 443 50.82 -6.29 -16.54
CA LYS A 443 50.03 -5.43 -15.65
C LYS A 443 48.88 -6.18 -15.00
N LEU A 444 48.17 -7.01 -15.75
CA LEU A 444 47.10 -7.85 -15.21
C LEU A 444 47.65 -8.86 -14.19
N ASN A 445 48.81 -9.49 -14.45
CA ASN A 445 49.49 -10.33 -13.46
C ASN A 445 49.88 -9.55 -12.19
N ALA A 446 50.39 -8.32 -12.34
CA ALA A 446 50.73 -7.48 -11.19
C ALA A 446 49.49 -7.09 -10.36
N MET A 447 48.34 -6.88 -11.00
CA MET A 447 47.06 -6.67 -10.31
C MET A 447 46.63 -7.92 -9.54
N ILE A 448 46.76 -9.10 -10.13
CA ILE A 448 46.48 -10.38 -9.44
C ILE A 448 47.35 -10.52 -8.18
N ASP A 449 48.64 -10.21 -8.28
CA ASP A 449 49.58 -10.28 -7.15
C ASP A 449 49.27 -9.28 -6.03
N LYS A 450 48.63 -8.16 -6.38
CA LYS A 450 48.23 -7.13 -5.42
C LYS A 450 46.87 -7.42 -4.77
N VAL A 451 45.92 -8.00 -5.52
CA VAL A 451 44.56 -8.31 -5.05
C VAL A 451 44.53 -9.59 -4.22
N TYR A 452 45.26 -10.63 -4.65
CA TYR A 452 45.30 -11.92 -3.94
C TYR A 452 46.64 -12.15 -3.24
N PRO A 453 46.63 -12.47 -1.93
CA PRO A 453 47.84 -12.84 -1.21
C PRO A 453 48.55 -14.06 -1.82
N PRO A 454 49.86 -14.24 -1.59
CA PRO A 454 50.63 -15.33 -2.19
C PRO A 454 50.09 -16.74 -1.93
N GLU A 455 49.51 -16.93 -0.75
CA GLU A 455 48.93 -18.16 -0.24
C GLU A 455 47.48 -18.42 -0.71
N ASP A 456 46.82 -17.46 -1.37
CA ASP A 456 45.44 -17.62 -1.83
C ASP A 456 45.39 -18.48 -3.10
N THR A 457 44.70 -19.62 -3.03
CA THR A 457 44.50 -20.52 -4.17
C THR A 457 43.86 -19.83 -5.39
N ARG A 458 43.07 -18.76 -5.17
CA ARG A 458 42.49 -17.93 -6.24
C ARG A 458 43.56 -17.23 -7.08
N ARG A 459 44.69 -16.85 -6.46
CA ARG A 459 45.85 -16.27 -7.16
C ARG A 459 46.37 -17.21 -8.23
N THR A 460 46.63 -18.47 -7.87
CA THR A 460 47.15 -19.48 -8.79
C THR A 460 46.17 -19.74 -9.94
N ASN A 461 44.88 -19.87 -9.63
CA ASN A 461 43.85 -20.09 -10.64
C ASN A 461 43.72 -18.92 -11.62
N ALA A 462 43.69 -17.68 -11.12
CA ALA A 462 43.62 -16.48 -11.95
C ALA A 462 44.84 -16.36 -12.89
N ARG A 463 46.05 -16.70 -12.42
CA ARG A 463 47.26 -16.67 -13.26
C ARG A 463 47.24 -17.74 -14.35
N ILE A 464 46.78 -18.95 -14.05
CA ILE A 464 46.64 -20.02 -15.06
C ILE A 464 45.66 -19.58 -16.15
N LYS A 465 44.50 -19.03 -15.75
CA LYS A 465 43.50 -18.53 -16.70
C LYS A 465 44.03 -17.37 -17.55
N LEU A 466 44.67 -16.38 -16.93
CA LEU A 466 45.28 -15.27 -17.65
C LEU A 466 46.34 -15.75 -18.65
N ALA A 467 47.19 -16.71 -18.26
CA ALA A 467 48.20 -17.27 -19.15
C ALA A 467 47.58 -17.97 -20.38
N GLN A 468 46.47 -18.70 -20.20
CA GLN A 468 45.71 -19.29 -21.30
C GLN A 468 45.16 -18.22 -22.24
N GLN A 469 44.51 -17.20 -21.69
CA GLN A 469 43.90 -16.12 -22.47
C GLN A 469 44.92 -15.26 -23.22
N CYS A 470 46.10 -15.03 -22.63
CA CYS A 470 47.18 -14.29 -23.26
C CYS A 470 47.82 -15.06 -24.42
N ALA A 471 47.87 -16.40 -24.34
CA ALA A 471 48.37 -17.23 -25.43
C ALA A 471 47.43 -17.27 -26.64
N ASP A 472 46.11 -17.08 -26.43
CA ASP A 472 45.09 -17.07 -27.48
C ASP A 472 44.99 -15.71 -28.24
N LEU A 473 45.72 -14.68 -27.81
CA LEU A 473 45.66 -13.31 -28.35
C LEU A 473 46.90 -12.90 -29.18
N ASP A 474 47.92 -13.75 -29.18
CA ASP A 474 49.14 -13.70 -30.02
C ASP A 474 48.95 -14.58 -31.27
#